data_AF-A0A6N0GVU3-F1
#
_entry.id   AF-A0A6N0GVU3-F1
#
_cell.length_a   1.000
_cell.length_b   1.000
_cell.length_c   1.000
_cell.angle_alpha   90.00
_cell.angle_beta   90.00
_cell.angle_gamma   90.00
#
_symmetry.space_group_name_H-M   'P 1'
#
loop_
_entity.id
_entity.type
_entity.pdbx_description
1 polymer ?
#
loop_
_entity_poly.entity_id
_entity_poly.type
_entity_poly.pdbx_seq_one_letter_code
_entity_poly.pdbx_strand_id
1 'polypeptide(L)' 'RLAAQKEWAFMKVLHENGFPVPKPIDQARHCILMEFIDAYPLRQIAEVESPGKLNSQLMDLIVRFARSGLIHGDF' A
#
# COMPACT_ATOMS: atom_id res chain seq x y z
N ARG A 1 1.36 13.42 -14.62
CA ARG A 1 2.84 13.43 -14.62
C ARG A 1 3.39 13.57 -13.19
N LEU A 2 3.16 14.69 -12.50
CA LEU A 2 3.70 14.91 -11.15
C LEU A 2 3.17 13.92 -10.10
N ALA A 3 1.88 13.57 -10.16
CA ALA A 3 1.29 12.56 -9.27
C ALA A 3 1.99 11.20 -9.39
N ALA A 4 2.10 10.65 -10.61
CA ALA A 4 2.78 9.38 -10.86
C ALA A 4 4.25 9.38 -10.42
N GLN A 5 4.98 10.50 -10.58
CA GLN A 5 6.36 10.62 -10.07
C GLN A 5 6.41 10.56 -8.55
N LYS A 6 5.47 11.23 -7.87
CA LYS A 6 5.37 11.24 -6.40
C LYS A 6 4.99 9.85 -5.87
N GLU A 7 3.95 9.23 -6.44
CA GLU A 7 3.50 7.89 -6.06
C GLU A 7 4.58 6.83 -6.26
N TRP A 8 5.27 6.82 -7.41
CA TRP A 8 6.37 5.89 -7.64
C TRP A 8 7.53 6.09 -6.65
N ALA A 9 7.87 7.33 -6.32
CA ALA A 9 8.89 7.62 -5.31
C ALA A 9 8.50 7.10 -3.92
N PHE A 10 7.25 7.30 -3.48
CA PHE A 10 6.76 6.75 -2.23
C PHE A 10 6.70 5.21 -2.25
N MET A 11 6.19 4.61 -3.33
CA MET A 11 6.11 3.15 -3.47
C MET A 11 7.49 2.49 -3.35
N LYS A 12 8.53 3.08 -3.95
CA LYS A 12 9.92 2.62 -3.78
C LYS A 12 10.38 2.67 -2.34
N VAL A 13 10.26 3.82 -1.69
CA VAL A 13 10.71 4.01 -0.30
C VAL A 13 9.96 3.06 0.65
N LEU A 14 8.64 2.91 0.46
CA LEU A 14 7.82 2.01 1.26
C LEU A 14 8.23 0.54 1.05
N HIS A 15 8.41 0.11 -0.19
CA HIS A 15 8.85 -1.24 -0.52
C HIS A 15 10.25 -1.54 0.06
N GLU A 16 11.21 -0.63 -0.09
CA GLU A 16 12.57 -0.74 0.47
C GLU A 16 12.59 -0.81 2.00
N ASN A 17 11.61 -0.18 2.66
CA ASN A 17 11.44 -0.24 4.12
C ASN A 17 10.51 -1.38 4.58
N GLY A 18 10.18 -2.33 3.68
CA GLY A 18 9.43 -3.54 4.00
C GLY A 18 7.97 -3.31 4.34
N PHE A 19 7.35 -2.23 3.85
CA PHE A 19 5.89 -2.08 3.91
C PHE A 19 5.24 -3.04 2.91
N PRO A 20 4.03 -3.55 3.21
CA PRO A 20 3.29 -4.45 2.32
C PRO A 20 2.66 -3.68 1.16
N VAL A 21 3.49 -3.21 0.24
CA VAL A 21 3.09 -2.51 -0.99
C VAL A 21 3.63 -3.27 -2.21
N PRO A 22 3.01 -3.13 -3.39
CA PRO A 22 3.52 -3.77 -4.60
C PRO A 22 4.96 -3.36 -4.90
N LYS A 23 5.78 -4.28 -5.43
CA LYS A 23 7.10 -3.91 -5.92
C LYS A 23 6.99 -2.95 -7.11
N PRO A 24 7.57 -1.74 -7.03
CA PRO A 24 7.63 -0.82 -8.16
C PRO A 24 8.63 -1.32 -9.20
N ILE A 25 8.25 -1.28 -10.48
CA ILE A 25 9.09 -1.73 -11.61
C ILE A 25 9.58 -0.53 -12.42
N ASP A 26 8.67 0.32 -12.91
CA ASP A 26 9.02 1.48 -13.75
C ASP A 26 7.97 2.61 -13.71
N GLN A 27 8.33 3.79 -14.19
CA GLN A 27 7.46 4.97 -14.27
C GLN A 27 7.68 5.71 -15.59
N ALA A 28 6.62 5.83 -16.40
CA ALA A 28 6.66 6.56 -17.67
C ALA A 28 5.54 7.61 -17.75
N ARG A 29 5.91 8.90 -17.68
CA ARG A 29 4.99 10.05 -17.71
C ARG A 29 3.91 9.99 -16.63
N HIS A 30 2.77 9.38 -16.90
CA HIS A 30 1.64 9.23 -15.99
C HIS A 30 1.32 7.77 -15.65
N CYS A 31 2.06 6.83 -16.24
CA CYS A 31 1.94 5.40 -15.99
C CYS A 31 2.95 4.96 -14.93
N ILE A 32 2.54 4.01 -14.11
CA ILE A 32 3.39 3.28 -13.16
C ILE A 32 3.24 1.80 -13.50
N LEU A 33 4.36 1.10 -13.66
CA LEU A 33 4.42 -0.35 -13.75
C LEU A 33 4.85 -0.90 -12.38
N MET A 34 4.08 -1.84 -11.86
CA MET A 34 4.27 -2.45 -10.54
C MET A 34 3.93 -3.94 -10.57
N GLU A 35 4.32 -4.65 -9.53
CA GLU A 35 3.98 -6.05 -9.31
C GLU A 35 2.47 -6.29 -9.35
N PHE A 36 2.07 -7.38 -10.01
CA PHE A 36 0.70 -7.86 -9.95
C PHE A 36 0.50 -8.64 -8.66
N ILE A 37 -0.36 -8.14 -7.79
CA ILE A 37 -0.80 -8.83 -6.58
C ILE A 37 -2.11 -9.54 -6.89
N ASP A 38 -2.09 -10.88 -6.87
CA ASP A 38 -3.28 -11.71 -7.07
C ASP A 38 -4.13 -11.72 -5.79
N ALA A 39 -4.89 -10.65 -5.59
CA ALA A 39 -5.74 -10.45 -4.42
C ALA A 39 -7.01 -9.66 -4.77
N TYR A 40 -7.98 -9.67 -3.84
CA TYR A 40 -9.24 -8.98 -3.98
C TYR A 40 -9.30 -7.74 -3.06
N PRO A 41 -9.94 -6.64 -3.49
CA PRO A 41 -10.28 -5.54 -2.60
C PRO A 41 -11.14 -6.02 -1.43
N LEU A 42 -10.87 -5.52 -0.22
CA LEU A 42 -11.58 -5.96 1.00
C LEU A 42 -13.11 -5.80 0.91
N ARG A 43 -13.59 -4.80 0.16
CA ARG A 43 -15.03 -4.59 -0.11
C ARG A 43 -15.72 -5.78 -0.81
N GLN A 44 -14.99 -6.58 -1.58
CA GLN A 44 -15.52 -7.73 -2.31
C GLN A 44 -15.52 -9.01 -1.45
N ILE A 45 -14.98 -8.97 -0.24
CA ILE A 45 -14.90 -10.12 0.65
C ILE A 45 -16.21 -10.25 1.42
N ALA A 46 -16.90 -11.38 1.25
CA ALA A 46 -18.17 -11.66 1.92
C ALA A 46 -17.98 -12.08 3.39
N GLU A 47 -16.94 -12.88 3.67
CA GLU A 47 -16.65 -13.42 5.00
C GLU A 47 -15.15 -13.38 5.28
N VAL A 48 -14.79 -13.02 6.51
CA VAL A 48 -13.42 -13.01 7.01
C VAL A 48 -13.38 -13.94 8.22
N GLU A 49 -12.53 -14.96 8.18
CA GLU A 49 -12.42 -15.98 9.24
C GLU A 49 -12.16 -15.37 10.63
N SER A 50 -11.29 -14.35 10.71
CA SER A 50 -10.97 -13.67 11.96
C SER A 50 -10.94 -12.15 11.79
N PRO A 51 -12.10 -11.47 11.92
CA PRO A 51 -12.20 -10.02 11.74
C PRO A 51 -11.34 -9.23 12.74
N GLY A 52 -11.26 -9.70 13.99
CA GLY A 52 -10.45 -9.05 15.03
C GLY A 52 -8.96 -9.05 14.69
N LYS A 53 -8.43 -10.17 14.19
CA LYS A 53 -7.04 -10.29 13.75
C LYS A 53 -6.75 -9.37 12.57
N LEU A 54 -7.61 -9.36 11.56
CA LEU A 54 -7.47 -8.47 10.40
C LEU A 54 -7.47 -6.99 10.82
N ASN A 55 -8.41 -6.60 11.68
CA ASN A 55 -8.47 -5.22 12.18
C ASN A 55 -7.18 -4.82 12.92
N SER A 56 -6.67 -5.67 13.80
CA SER A 56 -5.38 -5.40 14.47
C SER A 56 -4.24 -5.22 13.47
N GLN A 57 -4.15 -6.08 12.44
CA GLN A 57 -3.12 -5.96 11.40
C GLN A 57 -3.22 -4.65 10.61
N LEU A 58 -4.44 -4.21 10.27
CA LEU A 58 -4.66 -2.94 9.57
C LEU A 58 -4.30 -1.74 10.46
N MET A 59 -4.69 -1.76 11.74
CA MET A 59 -4.34 -0.70 12.69
C MET A 59 -2.84 -0.62 12.95
N ASP A 60 -2.17 -1.77 13.07
CA ASP A 60 -0.71 -1.82 13.21
C ASP A 60 -0.01 -1.21 11.98
N LEU A 61 -0.55 -1.41 10.78
CA LEU A 61 -0.03 -0.79 9.56
C LEU A 61 -0.21 0.74 9.57
N ILE A 62 -1.35 1.25 10.02
CA ILE A 62 -1.58 2.70 10.19
C ILE A 62 -0.59 3.28 11.20
N VAL A 63 -0.40 2.64 12.35
CA VAL A 63 0.59 3.05 13.35
C VAL A 63 2.01 3.01 12.77
N ARG A 64 2.32 2.01 11.94
CA ARG A 64 3.62 1.92 11.26
C ARG A 64 3.83 3.10 10.29
N PHE A 65 2.83 3.49 9.51
CA PHE A 65 2.90 4.71 8.69
C PHE A 65 3.17 5.95 9.56
N ALA A 66 2.42 6.12 10.65
CA ALA A 66 2.58 7.26 11.54
C ALA A 66 3.98 7.32 12.18
N ARG A 67 4.55 6.17 12.57
CA ARG A 67 5.92 6.07 13.08
C ARG A 67 6.98 6.47 12.05
N SER A 68 6.69 6.33 10.76
CA SER A 68 7.53 6.79 9.66
C SER A 68 7.23 8.24 9.24
N GLY A 69 6.40 8.98 9.99
CA GLY A 69 6.02 10.36 9.69
C GLY A 69 5.03 10.50 8.53
N LEU A 70 4.33 9.42 8.18
CA LEU A 70 3.37 9.37 7.08
C LEU A 70 1.95 9.19 7.60
N ILE A 71 0.99 9.81 6.92
CA ILE A 71 -0.44 9.56 7.10
C ILE A 71 -1.00 9.20 5.73
N HIS A 72 -1.55 8.00 5.60
CA HIS A 72 -2.27 7.61 4.38
C HIS A 72 -3.66 8.28 4.41
N GLY A 73 -3.91 9.22 3.50
CA GLY A 73 -5.12 10.05 3.52
C GLY A 73 -6.39 9.35 3.03
N ASP A 74 -6.26 8.15 2.45
CA ASP A 74 -7.36 7.37 1.85
C ASP A 74 -7.16 5.87 2.12
N PHE A 75 -7.08 5.51 3.41
CA PHE A 75 -6.72 4.16 3.86
C PHE A 75 -7.93 3.22 3.93
#